data_AF-A0A851KU88-F1
#
_entry.id   AF-A0A851KU88-F1
#
_cell.length_a   1.000
_cell.length_b   1.000
_cell.length_c   1.000
_cell.angle_alpha   90.00
_cell.angle_beta   90.00
_cell.angle_gamma   90.00
#
_symmetry.space_group_name_H-M   'P 1'
#
loop_
_entity.id
_entity.type
_entity.pdbx_description
1 polymer ?
#
loop_
_entity_poly.entity_id
_entity_poly.type
_entity_poly.pdbx_seq_one_letter_code
_entity_poly.pdbx_strand_id
1 'polypeptide(L)'
;LCTGSYLDVEKTSHWFRQLVRCSWLHVPQSYSWHLVFQPCSRSCQFQLSKGKRSLTVEMLFGVRQGDSDIFVVSHPTEVQKGNSSWPETYAVAEAKFFQHIARQVPCESLHLKCLQVFTCILKGTGFSSSTWKTLVMHVLTTVPLSRWRRREFARRLWDVMAYLRRCLQSKRLEHFVLGNERLPAEISLPPAMRRVEPLNLFEHLARDPAAHRKAMK
;
A
#
# COMPACT_ATOMS: atom_id res chain seq x y z
N LEU A 1 8.13 17.90 -19.18
CA LEU A 1 7.77 16.71 -18.38
C LEU A 1 7.41 15.50 -19.25
N CYS A 2 6.99 15.67 -20.50
CA CYS A 2 6.58 14.56 -21.37
C CYS A 2 7.71 14.08 -22.31
N THR A 3 7.55 12.85 -22.81
CA THR A 3 8.28 12.28 -23.95
C THR A 3 7.24 11.80 -24.96
N GLY A 4 7.10 12.52 -26.09
CA GLY A 4 5.95 12.38 -26.98
C GLY A 4 4.64 12.68 -26.25
N SER A 5 3.64 11.82 -26.43
CA SER A 5 2.31 11.95 -25.80
C SER A 5 2.23 11.41 -24.37
N TYR A 6 3.33 10.90 -23.81
CA TYR A 6 3.35 10.25 -22.49
C TYR A 6 4.05 11.11 -21.45
N LEU A 7 3.51 11.12 -20.24
CA LEU A 7 4.20 11.70 -19.08
C LEU A 7 5.43 10.85 -18.76
N ASP A 8 6.60 11.47 -18.81
CA ASP A 8 7.87 10.77 -18.62
C ASP A 8 8.24 10.79 -17.14
N VAL A 9 8.39 9.59 -16.57
CA VAL A 9 8.66 9.39 -15.14
C VAL A 9 10.00 10.01 -14.74
N GLU A 10 11.03 9.90 -15.57
CA GLU A 10 12.37 10.38 -15.25
C GLU A 10 12.46 11.90 -15.31
N LYS A 11 11.89 12.51 -16.34
CA LYS A 11 11.76 13.98 -16.43
C LYS A 11 10.93 14.53 -15.28
N THR A 12 9.88 13.81 -14.87
CA THR A 12 9.05 14.18 -13.72
C THR A 12 9.84 14.09 -12.41
N SER A 13 10.59 13.01 -12.21
CA SER A 13 11.47 12.84 -11.05
C SER A 13 12.52 13.95 -10.93
N HIS A 14 13.19 14.26 -12.04
CA HIS A 14 14.19 15.34 -12.07
C HIS A 14 13.56 16.69 -11.74
N TRP A 15 12.39 17.00 -12.31
CA TRP A 15 11.68 18.24 -12.02
C TRP A 15 11.29 18.36 -10.54
N PHE A 16 10.71 17.32 -9.94
CA PHE A 16 10.38 17.33 -8.51
C PHE A 16 11.62 17.44 -7.62
N ARG A 17 12.73 16.80 -7.99
CA ARG A 17 14.01 16.93 -7.28
C ARG A 17 14.48 18.39 -7.25
N GLN A 18 14.41 19.10 -8.38
CA GLN A 18 14.75 20.53 -8.42
C GLN A 18 13.77 21.37 -7.61
N LEU A 19 12.46 21.08 -7.69
CA LEU A 19 11.45 21.77 -6.89
C LEU A 19 11.71 21.62 -5.39
N VAL A 20 11.97 20.40 -4.91
CA VAL A 20 12.32 20.14 -3.50
C VAL A 20 13.60 20.87 -3.12
N ARG A 21 14.62 20.86 -3.99
CA ARG A 21 15.89 21.56 -3.73
C ARG A 21 15.69 23.07 -3.54
N CYS A 22 14.92 23.71 -4.44
CA CYS A 22 14.64 25.13 -4.35
C CYS A 22 13.75 25.46 -3.14
N SER A 23 12.72 24.63 -2.89
CA SER A 23 11.80 24.83 -1.76
C SER A 23 12.48 24.59 -0.41
N TRP A 24 13.46 23.69 -0.34
CA TRP A 24 14.20 23.38 0.89
C TRP A 24 14.85 24.63 1.49
N LEU A 25 15.36 25.54 0.66
CA LEU A 25 15.99 26.78 1.14
C LEU A 25 15.02 27.71 1.88
N HIS A 26 13.71 27.52 1.72
CA HIS A 26 12.67 28.37 2.29
C HIS A 26 11.98 27.75 3.51
N VAL A 27 12.27 26.49 3.86
CA VAL A 27 11.73 25.86 5.07
C VAL A 27 12.66 26.10 6.26
N PRO A 28 12.14 26.46 7.45
CA PRO A 28 12.94 26.72 8.65
C PRO A 28 13.86 25.57 9.07
N GLN A 29 13.50 24.34 8.72
CA GLN A 29 14.27 23.14 9.04
C GLN A 29 15.62 23.11 8.32
N SER A 30 15.77 23.82 7.20
CA SER A 30 17.00 23.85 6.39
C SER A 30 18.23 24.37 7.14
N TYR A 31 18.03 25.22 8.14
CA TYR A 31 19.12 25.73 8.99
C TYR A 31 19.69 24.69 9.96
N SER A 32 18.95 23.61 10.25
CA SER A 32 19.36 22.64 11.27
C SER A 32 19.32 21.17 10.81
N TRP A 33 18.84 20.92 9.60
CA TRP A 33 18.81 19.60 8.98
C TRP A 33 19.58 19.62 7.67
N HIS A 34 20.31 18.54 7.40
CA HIS A 34 20.99 18.32 6.14
C HIS A 34 20.08 17.49 5.21
N LEU A 35 19.92 17.96 3.97
CA LEU A 35 19.20 17.25 2.93
C LEU A 35 20.20 16.65 1.95
N VAL A 36 20.15 15.33 1.77
CA VAL A 36 20.98 14.60 0.81
C VAL A 36 20.08 13.80 -0.12
N PHE A 37 20.04 14.18 -1.39
CA PHE A 37 19.29 13.44 -2.40
C PHE A 37 19.93 12.08 -2.70
N GLN A 38 19.10 11.06 -2.83
CA GLN A 38 19.51 9.71 -3.21
C GLN A 38 19.34 9.52 -4.73
N PRO A 39 20.16 8.67 -5.37
CA PRO A 39 19.99 8.36 -6.80
C PRO A 39 18.72 7.53 -7.01
N CYS A 40 17.73 8.11 -7.69
CA CYS A 40 16.54 7.40 -8.14
C CYS A 40 15.96 8.13 -9.35
N SER A 41 15.73 7.39 -10.44
CA SER A 41 15.15 7.93 -11.68
C SER A 41 13.63 7.98 -11.65
N ARG A 42 12.98 7.24 -10.73
CA ARG A 42 11.51 7.07 -10.73
C ARG A 42 10.79 7.61 -9.51
N SER A 43 11.52 8.03 -8.50
CA SER A 43 10.99 8.70 -7.31
C SER A 43 11.95 9.80 -6.87
N CYS A 44 11.44 10.77 -6.10
CA CYS A 44 12.30 11.76 -5.44
C CYS A 44 12.62 11.24 -4.04
N GLN A 45 13.77 10.61 -3.90
CA GLN A 45 14.26 10.09 -2.64
C GLN A 45 15.36 11.00 -2.07
N PHE A 46 15.26 11.32 -0.78
CA PHE A 46 16.28 12.09 -0.06
C PHE A 46 16.30 11.71 1.42
N GLN A 47 17.46 11.88 2.02
CA GLN A 47 17.66 11.72 3.46
C GLN A 47 17.72 13.10 4.11
N LEU A 48 16.99 13.24 5.22
CA LEU A 48 17.08 14.38 6.13
C LEU A 48 17.83 13.93 7.38
N SER A 49 18.88 14.64 7.79
CA SER A 49 19.63 14.31 9.01
C SER A 49 19.89 15.51 9.91
N LYS A 50 19.87 15.29 11.22
CA LYS A 50 20.22 16.27 12.26
C LYS A 50 20.91 15.55 13.43
N GLY A 51 22.22 15.69 13.54
CA GLY A 51 23.03 14.95 14.51
C GLY A 51 22.88 13.44 14.31
N LYS A 52 22.43 12.72 15.34
CA LYS A 52 22.19 11.27 15.29
C LYS A 52 20.83 10.88 14.68
N ARG A 53 19.96 11.84 14.38
CA ARG A 53 18.64 11.56 13.79
C ARG A 53 18.75 11.59 12.28
N SER A 54 18.22 10.57 11.61
CA SER A 54 18.05 10.53 10.16
C SER A 54 16.65 10.04 9.80
N LEU A 55 16.12 10.58 8.71
CA LEU A 55 14.86 10.18 8.11
C LEU A 55 15.08 10.04 6.60
N THR A 56 14.72 8.89 6.06
CA THR A 56 14.65 8.70 4.61
C THR A 56 13.24 8.99 4.15
N VAL A 57 13.11 9.90 3.19
CA VAL A 57 11.84 10.25 2.55
C VAL A 57 11.90 9.79 1.11
N GLU A 58 10.85 9.10 0.67
CA GLU A 58 10.62 8.77 -0.73
C GLU A 58 9.29 9.38 -1.17
N MET A 59 9.36 10.27 -2.15
CA MET A 59 8.19 10.86 -2.78
C MET A 59 7.91 10.15 -4.11
N LEU A 60 6.76 9.48 -4.16
CA LEU A 60 6.20 8.87 -5.37
C LEU A 60 5.27 9.86 -6.06
N PHE A 61 5.31 9.90 -7.38
CA PHE A 61 4.43 10.76 -8.17
C PHE A 61 3.18 9.98 -8.51
N GLY A 62 2.01 10.55 -8.22
CA GLY A 62 0.71 9.94 -8.49
C GLY A 62 -0.14 10.82 -9.38
N VAL A 63 -0.72 10.25 -10.43
CA VAL A 63 -1.73 10.90 -11.27
C VAL A 63 -3.07 10.23 -11.01
N ARG A 64 -4.07 11.01 -10.62
CA ARG A 64 -5.42 10.52 -10.32
C ARG A 64 -6.15 10.14 -11.61
N GLN A 65 -6.85 9.01 -11.60
CA GLN A 65 -7.70 8.59 -12.71
C GLN A 65 -9.09 9.23 -12.58
N GLY A 66 -9.32 10.33 -13.31
CA GLY A 66 -10.57 11.10 -13.24
C GLY A 66 -10.88 11.53 -11.81
N ASP A 67 -12.14 11.33 -11.39
CA ASP A 67 -12.60 11.63 -10.02
C ASP A 67 -12.62 10.39 -9.10
N SER A 68 -11.92 9.32 -9.46
CA SER A 68 -11.84 8.10 -8.65
C SER A 68 -10.73 8.15 -7.60
N ASP A 69 -10.72 7.19 -6.68
CA ASP A 69 -9.63 6.98 -5.71
C ASP A 69 -8.50 6.09 -6.25
N ILE A 70 -8.48 5.89 -7.57
CA ILE A 70 -7.44 5.14 -8.27
C ILE A 70 -6.42 6.11 -8.85
N PHE A 71 -5.16 5.77 -8.66
CA PHE A 71 -4.03 6.55 -9.13
C PHE A 71 -3.13 5.66 -9.96
N VAL A 72 -2.39 6.26 -10.89
CA VAL A 72 -1.20 5.65 -11.47
C VAL A 72 0.03 6.29 -10.84
N VAL A 73 1.04 5.50 -10.49
CA VAL A 73 2.22 5.97 -9.75
C VAL A 73 3.52 5.69 -10.47
N SER A 74 4.55 6.49 -10.18
CA SER A 74 5.87 6.36 -10.79
C SER A 74 6.68 5.15 -10.30
N HIS A 75 6.22 4.47 -9.25
CA HIS A 75 6.93 3.34 -8.63
C HIS A 75 7.18 2.20 -9.63
N PRO A 76 8.36 1.57 -9.63
CA PRO A 76 8.62 0.42 -10.49
C PRO A 76 7.78 -0.78 -10.03
N THR A 77 7.09 -1.43 -10.97
CA THR A 77 6.72 -2.86 -10.82
C THR A 77 7.86 -3.65 -11.44
N GLU A 78 8.31 -4.77 -10.85
CA GLU A 78 9.45 -5.56 -11.37
C GLU A 78 9.33 -5.96 -12.85
N VAL A 79 8.10 -5.94 -13.39
CA VAL A 79 7.74 -6.31 -14.76
C VAL A 79 7.82 -5.13 -15.75
N GLN A 80 7.94 -3.88 -15.29
CA GLN A 80 7.77 -2.68 -16.13
C GLN A 80 9.03 -1.83 -16.20
N LYS A 81 9.77 -1.94 -17.31
CA LYS A 81 11.07 -1.29 -17.54
C LYS A 81 11.02 0.03 -18.35
N GLY A 82 9.84 0.58 -18.64
CA GLY A 82 9.71 1.79 -19.47
C GLY A 82 9.56 3.10 -18.67
N ASN A 83 10.20 4.18 -19.11
CA ASN A 83 10.06 5.54 -18.53
C ASN A 83 8.64 6.13 -18.67
N SER A 84 7.79 5.53 -19.51
CA SER A 84 6.39 5.91 -19.70
C SER A 84 5.40 4.99 -18.97
N SER A 85 5.88 3.99 -18.22
CA SER A 85 5.01 3.06 -17.50
C SER A 85 4.64 3.63 -16.13
N TRP A 86 3.34 3.81 -15.88
CA TRP A 86 2.78 4.26 -14.60
C TRP A 86 1.79 3.19 -14.10
N PRO A 87 2.20 2.23 -13.26
CA PRO A 87 1.30 1.22 -12.73
C PRO A 87 0.18 1.83 -11.89
N GLU A 88 -0.98 1.19 -11.92
CA GLU A 88 -2.10 1.52 -11.03
C GLU A 88 -1.75 1.22 -9.57
N THR A 89 -2.27 2.04 -8.68
CA THR A 89 -2.24 1.83 -7.24
C THR A 89 -3.61 2.06 -6.63
N TYR A 90 -3.88 1.26 -5.60
CA TYR A 90 -5.11 1.27 -4.84
C TYR A 90 -4.89 1.88 -3.44
N ALA A 91 -3.71 2.44 -3.18
CA ALA A 91 -3.29 2.93 -1.86
C ALA A 91 -4.23 3.96 -1.25
N VAL A 92 -4.78 4.87 -2.07
CA VAL A 92 -5.73 5.90 -1.58
C VAL A 92 -7.07 5.28 -1.21
N ALA A 93 -7.60 4.38 -2.03
CA ALA A 93 -8.82 3.62 -1.72
C ALA A 93 -8.65 2.77 -0.44
N GLU A 94 -7.51 2.10 -0.29
CA GLU A 94 -7.20 1.31 0.92
C GLU A 94 -7.08 2.20 2.17
N ALA A 95 -6.41 3.36 2.05
CA ALA A 95 -6.29 4.31 3.15
C ALA A 95 -7.66 4.85 3.58
N LYS A 96 -8.52 5.20 2.63
CA LYS A 96 -9.92 5.59 2.89
C LYS A 96 -10.71 4.48 3.57
N PHE A 97 -10.52 3.21 3.18
CA PHE A 97 -11.14 2.09 3.87
C PHE A 97 -10.72 2.03 5.34
N PHE A 98 -9.41 2.08 5.64
CA PHE A 98 -8.94 2.10 7.03
C PHE A 98 -9.47 3.31 7.81
N GLN A 99 -9.55 4.48 7.18
CA GLN A 99 -10.14 5.67 7.79
C GLN A 99 -11.63 5.47 8.10
N HIS A 100 -12.39 4.88 7.18
CA HIS A 100 -13.80 4.56 7.36
C HIS A 100 -14.01 3.56 8.52
N ILE A 101 -13.14 2.56 8.64
CA ILE A 101 -13.13 1.61 9.77
C ILE A 101 -12.77 2.31 11.09
N ALA A 102 -11.78 3.19 11.08
CA ALA A 102 -11.32 3.89 12.28
C ALA A 102 -12.43 4.71 12.95
N ARG A 103 -13.40 5.23 12.18
CA ARG A 103 -14.57 5.96 12.69
C ARG A 103 -15.60 5.08 13.41
N GLN A 104 -15.52 3.76 13.26
CA GLN A 104 -16.56 2.82 13.73
C GLN A 104 -16.06 1.84 14.80
N VAL A 105 -14.75 1.63 14.92
CA VAL A 105 -14.20 0.71 15.92
C VAL A 105 -14.21 1.35 17.31
N PRO A 106 -14.51 0.57 18.38
CA PRO A 106 -14.60 1.09 19.75
C PRO A 106 -13.23 1.45 20.36
N CYS A 107 -12.14 0.96 19.77
CA CYS A 107 -10.78 1.31 20.16
C CYS A 107 -10.07 1.89 18.94
N GLU A 108 -9.81 3.19 18.98
CA GLU A 108 -9.02 3.88 17.97
C GLU A 108 -7.71 3.12 17.74
N SER A 109 -7.36 2.88 16.48
CA SER A 109 -6.12 2.23 16.01
C SER A 109 -5.91 0.73 16.29
N LEU A 110 -6.81 -0.02 16.96
CA LEU A 110 -6.54 -1.44 17.25
C LEU A 110 -6.25 -2.26 15.97
N HIS A 111 -7.05 -2.03 14.93
CA HIS A 111 -6.88 -2.66 13.61
C HIS A 111 -5.55 -2.28 12.95
N LEU A 112 -5.08 -1.05 13.14
CA LEU A 112 -3.75 -0.62 12.67
C LEU A 112 -2.63 -1.27 13.46
N LYS A 113 -2.78 -1.43 14.78
CA LYS A 113 -1.81 -2.17 15.62
C LYS A 113 -1.73 -3.64 15.20
N CYS A 114 -2.86 -4.27 14.88
CA CYS A 114 -2.85 -5.62 14.32
C CYS A 114 -2.07 -5.66 13.00
N LEU A 115 -2.33 -4.73 12.08
CA LEU A 115 -1.61 -4.64 10.83
C LEU A 115 -0.10 -4.43 11.05
N GLN A 116 0.29 -3.54 11.96
CA GLN A 116 1.69 -3.28 12.31
C GLN A 116 2.42 -4.54 12.81
N VAL A 117 1.76 -5.39 13.60
CA VAL A 117 2.35 -6.69 14.01
C VAL A 117 2.69 -7.53 12.79
N PHE A 118 1.77 -7.66 11.83
CA PHE A 118 2.01 -8.46 10.62
C PHE A 118 3.03 -7.84 9.67
N THR A 119 3.00 -6.52 9.46
CA THR A 119 3.88 -5.85 8.47
C THR A 119 5.27 -5.55 9.00
N CYS A 120 5.45 -5.37 10.31
CA CYS A 120 6.72 -4.96 10.90
C CYS A 120 7.41 -6.08 11.68
N ILE A 121 6.66 -6.86 12.46
CA ILE A 121 7.24 -7.89 13.34
C ILE A 121 7.38 -9.22 12.59
N LEU A 122 6.42 -9.56 11.72
CA LEU A 122 6.40 -10.82 10.98
C LEU A 122 7.03 -10.73 9.57
N LYS A 123 7.99 -9.81 9.36
CA LYS A 123 8.68 -9.63 8.06
C LYS A 123 9.43 -10.86 7.51
N GLY A 124 9.47 -11.98 8.25
CA GLY A 124 10.13 -13.23 7.85
C GLY A 124 9.20 -14.31 7.28
N THR A 125 7.88 -14.10 7.21
CA THR A 125 6.91 -15.16 6.82
C THR A 125 6.79 -15.41 5.32
N GLY A 126 7.61 -14.74 4.48
CA GLY A 126 7.57 -14.87 3.02
C GLY A 126 6.40 -14.16 2.32
N PHE A 127 5.55 -13.43 3.05
CA PHE A 127 4.49 -12.60 2.48
C PHE A 127 4.85 -11.12 2.51
N SER A 128 4.41 -10.37 1.49
CA SER A 128 4.59 -8.93 1.42
C SER A 128 3.67 -8.18 2.41
N SER A 129 4.02 -6.93 2.71
CA SER A 129 3.15 -6.04 3.49
C SER A 129 1.79 -5.81 2.84
N SER A 130 1.70 -5.83 1.50
CA SER A 130 0.42 -5.70 0.78
C SER A 130 -0.48 -6.91 1.00
N THR A 131 0.08 -8.13 1.03
CA THR A 131 -0.68 -9.34 1.37
C THR A 131 -1.28 -9.24 2.77
N TRP A 132 -0.48 -8.85 3.77
CA TRP A 132 -0.97 -8.69 5.15
C TRP A 132 -2.05 -7.63 5.27
N LYS A 133 -1.88 -6.50 4.58
CA LYS A 133 -2.89 -5.45 4.50
C LYS A 133 -4.20 -5.98 3.93
N THR A 134 -4.17 -6.68 2.79
CA THR A 134 -5.36 -7.29 2.18
C THR A 134 -6.06 -8.27 3.12
N LEU A 135 -5.30 -9.13 3.83
CA LEU A 135 -5.86 -10.06 4.81
C LEU A 135 -6.58 -9.34 5.96
N VAL A 136 -5.96 -8.30 6.53
CA VAL A 136 -6.57 -7.49 7.59
C VAL A 136 -7.84 -6.78 7.10
N MET A 137 -7.82 -6.23 5.87
CA MET A 137 -9.00 -5.57 5.30
C MET A 137 -10.19 -6.53 5.14
N HIS A 138 -9.96 -7.76 4.67
CA HIS A 138 -11.00 -8.80 4.61
C HIS A 138 -11.49 -9.27 5.99
N VAL A 139 -10.61 -9.35 6.99
CA VAL A 139 -11.05 -9.67 8.36
C VAL A 139 -11.90 -8.54 8.96
N LEU A 140 -11.60 -7.29 8.59
CA LEU A 140 -12.39 -6.12 9.01
C LEU A 140 -13.81 -6.11 8.42
N THR A 141 -14.05 -6.74 7.26
CA THR A 141 -15.40 -6.84 6.69
C THR A 141 -16.19 -8.05 7.21
N THR A 142 -15.52 -9.05 7.80
CA THR A 142 -16.17 -10.29 8.26
C THR A 142 -16.39 -10.34 9.77
N VAL A 143 -15.55 -9.67 10.55
CA VAL A 143 -15.69 -9.58 12.00
C VAL A 143 -16.45 -8.30 12.37
N PRO A 144 -17.54 -8.38 13.17
CA PRO A 144 -18.25 -7.20 13.65
C PRO A 144 -17.31 -6.17 14.30
N LEU A 145 -17.40 -4.92 13.87
CA LEU A 145 -16.49 -3.84 14.32
C LEU A 145 -16.55 -3.61 15.84
N SER A 146 -17.68 -3.89 16.47
CA SER A 146 -17.87 -3.85 17.93
C SER A 146 -16.95 -4.79 18.73
N ARG A 147 -16.40 -5.82 18.06
CA ARG A 147 -15.46 -6.81 18.64
C ARG A 147 -13.99 -6.40 18.52
N TRP A 148 -13.68 -5.25 17.90
CA TRP A 148 -12.32 -4.71 17.82
C TRP A 148 -11.96 -3.91 19.07
N ARG A 149 -11.97 -4.59 20.22
CA ARG A 149 -11.65 -4.04 21.54
C ARG A 149 -10.25 -4.47 21.99
N ARG A 150 -9.61 -3.68 22.85
CA ARG A 150 -8.26 -3.97 23.39
C ARG A 150 -8.14 -5.39 23.97
N ARG A 151 -9.15 -5.86 24.71
CA ARG A 151 -9.17 -7.22 25.31
C ARG A 151 -9.18 -8.35 24.28
N GLU A 152 -9.66 -8.08 23.08
CA GLU A 152 -9.79 -9.05 21.99
C GLU A 152 -8.59 -9.02 21.03
N PHE A 153 -7.54 -8.24 21.33
CA PHE A 153 -6.40 -8.03 20.42
C PHE A 153 -5.73 -9.33 19.95
N ALA A 154 -5.39 -10.22 20.88
CA ALA A 154 -4.80 -11.52 20.55
C ALA A 154 -5.73 -12.36 19.66
N ARG A 155 -7.04 -12.30 19.91
CA ARG A 155 -8.05 -12.96 19.08
C ARG A 155 -8.15 -12.34 17.68
N ARG A 156 -7.97 -11.02 17.53
CA ARG A 156 -7.91 -10.38 16.20
C ARG A 156 -6.70 -10.85 15.41
N LEU A 157 -5.53 -10.99 16.05
CA LEU A 157 -4.34 -11.57 15.42
C LEU A 157 -4.59 -13.02 14.98
N TRP A 158 -5.22 -13.82 15.83
CA TRP A 158 -5.62 -15.19 15.49
C TRP A 158 -6.57 -15.24 14.31
N ASP A 159 -7.60 -14.38 14.28
CA ASP A 159 -8.58 -14.37 13.18
C ASP A 159 -7.93 -14.02 11.84
N VAL A 160 -6.90 -13.15 11.83
CA VAL A 160 -6.09 -12.88 10.63
C VAL A 160 -5.29 -14.10 10.20
N MET A 161 -4.64 -14.80 11.13
CA MET A 161 -3.91 -16.04 10.82
C MET A 161 -4.83 -17.17 10.36
N ALA A 162 -6.00 -17.32 10.99
CA ALA A 162 -7.01 -18.28 10.58
C ALA A 162 -7.58 -17.96 9.19
N TYR A 163 -7.77 -16.68 8.87
CA TYR A 163 -8.14 -16.25 7.53
C TYR A 163 -7.05 -16.56 6.50
N LEU A 164 -5.78 -16.24 6.80
CA LEU A 164 -4.64 -16.62 5.95
C LEU A 164 -4.62 -18.12 5.69
N ARG A 165 -4.76 -18.96 6.72
CA ARG A 165 -4.76 -20.42 6.58
C ARG A 165 -5.86 -20.90 5.63
N ARG A 166 -7.07 -20.32 5.73
CA ARG A 166 -8.17 -20.60 4.78
C ARG A 166 -7.80 -20.19 3.36
N CYS A 167 -7.26 -18.99 3.17
CA CYS A 167 -6.80 -18.52 1.85
C CYS A 167 -5.70 -19.41 1.25
N LEU A 168 -4.80 -19.94 2.07
CA LEU A 168 -3.77 -20.88 1.62
C LEU A 168 -4.37 -22.24 1.25
N GLN A 169 -5.33 -22.75 2.01
CA GLN A 169 -6.04 -23.99 1.69
C GLN A 169 -6.80 -23.89 0.36
N SER A 170 -7.47 -22.76 0.13
CA SER A 170 -8.18 -22.49 -1.13
C SER A 170 -7.27 -21.96 -2.25
N LYS A 171 -5.98 -21.71 -1.96
CA LYS A 171 -5.01 -21.04 -2.86
C LYS A 171 -5.56 -19.74 -3.46
N ARG A 172 -6.40 -19.04 -2.69
CA ARG A 172 -7.16 -17.87 -3.15
C ARG A 172 -7.14 -16.78 -2.08
N LEU A 173 -6.59 -15.63 -2.45
CA LEU A 173 -6.71 -14.39 -1.70
C LEU A 173 -7.11 -13.30 -2.68
N GLU A 174 -8.35 -12.86 -2.61
CA GLU A 174 -8.88 -11.84 -3.53
C GLU A 174 -8.32 -10.46 -3.18
N HIS A 175 -7.96 -9.70 -4.22
CA HIS A 175 -7.59 -8.30 -4.08
C HIS A 175 -8.74 -7.53 -3.40
N PHE A 176 -8.44 -6.69 -2.41
CA PHE A 176 -9.49 -6.10 -1.58
C PHE A 176 -10.32 -5.03 -2.30
N VAL A 177 -9.71 -4.22 -3.18
CA VAL A 177 -10.39 -3.10 -3.84
C VAL A 177 -11.09 -3.51 -5.13
N LEU A 178 -10.37 -4.16 -6.05
CA LEU A 178 -10.90 -4.66 -7.32
C LEU A 178 -11.98 -5.73 -7.12
N GLY A 179 -13.12 -5.56 -7.80
CA GLY A 179 -14.22 -6.53 -7.76
C GLY A 179 -14.98 -6.59 -6.43
N ASN A 180 -14.66 -5.69 -5.49
CA ASN A 180 -15.33 -5.66 -4.19
C ASN A 180 -16.51 -4.70 -4.21
N GLU A 181 -17.72 -5.26 -4.38
CA GLU A 181 -18.98 -4.50 -4.37
C GLU A 181 -19.37 -3.97 -2.99
N ARG A 182 -18.74 -4.47 -1.92
CA ARG A 182 -19.04 -4.11 -0.52
C ARG A 182 -18.17 -2.98 0.02
N LEU A 183 -17.45 -2.27 -0.85
CA LEU A 183 -16.66 -1.12 -0.43
C LEU A 183 -17.56 0.01 0.09
N PRO A 184 -17.12 0.74 1.13
CA PRO A 184 -17.80 1.94 1.60
C PRO A 184 -18.06 2.94 0.46
N ALA A 185 -19.21 3.61 0.51
CA ALA A 185 -19.62 4.59 -0.51
C ALA A 185 -18.65 5.78 -0.66
N GLU A 186 -17.85 6.08 0.37
CA GLU A 186 -16.80 7.12 0.37
C GLU A 186 -15.62 6.80 -0.57
N ILE A 187 -15.50 5.53 -0.99
CA ILE A 187 -14.45 5.04 -1.89
C ILE A 187 -15.00 5.04 -3.32
N SER A 188 -14.52 6.00 -4.11
CA SER A 188 -14.90 6.16 -5.51
C SER A 188 -14.03 5.26 -6.39
N LEU A 189 -14.65 4.37 -7.15
CA LEU A 189 -13.98 3.51 -8.12
C LEU A 189 -14.62 3.69 -9.50
N PRO A 190 -13.85 3.60 -10.59
CA PRO A 190 -14.42 3.50 -11.92
C PRO A 190 -15.40 2.32 -12.00
N PRO A 191 -16.57 2.47 -12.66
CA PRO A 191 -17.59 1.41 -12.70
C PRO A 191 -17.06 0.06 -13.20
N ALA A 192 -16.14 0.08 -14.17
CA ALA A 192 -15.49 -1.11 -14.69
C ALA A 192 -14.76 -1.89 -13.60
N MET A 193 -14.03 -1.21 -12.70
CA MET A 193 -13.22 -1.83 -11.64
C MET A 193 -14.04 -2.42 -10.50
N ARG A 194 -15.28 -1.96 -10.29
CA ARG A 194 -16.16 -2.48 -9.23
C ARG A 194 -16.74 -3.85 -9.58
N ARG A 195 -16.95 -4.13 -10.87
CA ARG A 195 -17.61 -5.35 -11.37
C ARG A 195 -16.65 -6.38 -11.99
N VAL A 196 -15.34 -6.13 -11.94
CA VAL A 196 -14.37 -7.13 -12.38
C VAL A 196 -14.37 -8.34 -11.46
N GLU A 197 -14.01 -9.50 -11.99
CA GLU A 197 -13.68 -10.63 -11.12
C GLU A 197 -12.49 -10.24 -10.20
N PRO A 198 -12.61 -10.43 -8.87
CA PRO A 198 -11.55 -10.08 -7.95
C PRO A 198 -10.25 -10.82 -8.29
N LEU A 199 -9.17 -10.05 -8.48
CA LEU A 199 -7.86 -10.60 -8.80
C LEU A 199 -7.36 -11.51 -7.66
N ASN A 200 -7.00 -12.75 -7.98
CA ASN A 200 -6.40 -13.67 -7.01
C ASN A 200 -4.90 -13.35 -6.79
N LEU A 201 -4.55 -12.81 -5.62
CA LEU A 201 -3.18 -12.54 -5.21
C LEU A 201 -2.35 -13.82 -5.00
N PHE A 202 -2.99 -14.96 -4.76
CA PHE A 202 -2.35 -16.26 -4.57
C PHE A 202 -2.32 -17.11 -5.84
N GLU A 203 -2.55 -16.51 -7.01
CA GLU A 203 -2.50 -17.19 -8.30
C GLU A 203 -1.18 -17.95 -8.52
N HIS A 204 -0.05 -17.37 -8.09
CA HIS A 204 1.25 -18.05 -8.16
C HIS A 204 1.32 -19.32 -7.29
N LEU A 205 0.65 -19.36 -6.13
CA LEU A 205 0.54 -20.55 -5.27
C LEU A 205 -0.42 -21.60 -5.87
N ALA A 206 -1.42 -21.16 -6.63
CA ALA A 206 -2.30 -22.06 -7.38
C ALA A 206 -1.50 -22.82 -8.46
N ARG A 207 -0.56 -22.14 -9.12
CA ARG A 207 0.26 -22.66 -10.21
C ARG A 207 1.50 -23.45 -9.77
N ASP A 208 2.08 -23.13 -8.61
CA ASP A 208 3.29 -23.78 -8.09
C ASP A 208 3.03 -24.58 -6.80
N PRO A 209 2.91 -25.92 -6.88
CA PRO A 209 2.73 -26.79 -5.71
C PRO A 209 3.90 -26.80 -4.71
N ALA A 210 5.13 -26.46 -5.14
CA ALA A 210 6.28 -26.38 -4.25
C ALA A 210 6.23 -25.07 -3.44
N ALA A 211 5.96 -23.94 -4.08
CA ALA A 211 5.72 -22.67 -3.40
C ALA A 211 4.55 -22.77 -2.41
N HIS A 212 3.45 -23.43 -2.80
CA HIS A 212 2.30 -23.67 -1.92
C HIS A 212 2.66 -24.50 -0.69
N ARG A 213 3.38 -25.63 -0.85
CA ARG A 213 3.86 -26.43 0.28
C ARG A 213 4.77 -25.65 1.21
N LYS A 214 5.61 -24.77 0.68
CA LYS A 214 6.48 -23.89 1.48
C LYS A 214 5.65 -22.87 2.28
N ALA A 215 4.64 -22.28 1.67
CA ALA A 215 3.76 -21.31 2.32
C ALA A 215 2.84 -21.92 3.40
N MET A 216 2.59 -23.23 3.33
CA MET A 216 1.78 -23.99 4.30
C MET A 216 2.55 -24.44 5.56
N LYS A 217 3.89 -24.32 5.57
CA LYS A 217 4.75 -24.64 6.72
C LYS A 217 4.82 -23.45 7.67
#